data_AF-A0A968E451-F1
#
_entry.id   AF-A0A968E451-F1
#
_cell.length_a   1.000
_cell.length_b   1.000
_cell.length_c   1.000
_cell.angle_alpha   90.00
_cell.angle_beta   90.00
_cell.angle_gamma   90.00
#
_symmetry.space_group_name_H-M   'P 1'
#
loop_
_entity.id
_entity.type
_entity.pdbx_description
1 polymer ?
#
loop_
_entity_poly.entity_id
_entity_poly.type
_entity_poly.pdbx_seq_one_letter_code
_entity_poly.pdbx_strand_id
1 'polypeptide(L)'
;MKLKGFSIIEVLISVAIIALIMTAVISNFRSGEWKNQLSIAAANVASELRKAQTMVSAGQPTQVCMVAAVMTGICEDDPAGCGGSCVEHVPYGGYGLVFVEDSETIVLFANTDATDDFDKINEKVRDLKISPTGRVKIAGISTDTTGTINQLQIIFIPPTNVIKFGGPDVFGDPNEATITISHLSSGEKREIVINKISGRIDAEP
;
A
#
# COMPACT_ATOMS: atom_id res chain seq x y z
N MET A 1 59.57 28.51 -22.55
CA MET A 1 58.26 28.88 -21.98
C MET A 1 58.26 28.55 -20.49
N LYS A 2 58.10 29.55 -19.61
CA LYS A 2 57.93 29.29 -18.16
C LYS A 2 56.46 28.99 -17.91
N LEU A 3 56.15 27.75 -17.52
CA LEU A 3 54.84 27.40 -16.98
C LEU A 3 54.69 28.14 -15.63
N LYS A 4 53.76 29.08 -15.55
CA LYS A 4 53.37 29.66 -14.26
C LYS A 4 52.56 28.61 -13.52
N GLY A 5 53.05 28.17 -12.36
CA GLY A 5 52.32 27.25 -11.49
C GLY A 5 51.11 27.94 -10.84
N PHE A 6 50.18 27.12 -10.35
CA PHE A 6 49.00 27.57 -9.60
C PHE A 6 49.41 28.19 -8.28
N SER A 7 48.79 29.32 -7.91
CA SER A 7 48.97 29.92 -6.59
C SER A 7 48.21 29.13 -5.53
N ILE A 8 48.76 29.07 -4.31
CA ILE A 8 48.12 28.40 -3.15
C ILE A 8 46.71 28.99 -2.90
N ILE A 9 46.54 30.29 -3.11
CA ILE A 9 45.25 30.96 -2.93
C ILE A 9 44.20 30.47 -3.95
N GLU A 10 44.61 30.20 -5.19
CA GLU A 10 43.71 29.72 -6.25
C GLU A 10 43.25 28.29 -5.99
N VAL A 11 44.15 27.45 -5.44
CA VAL A 11 43.80 26.10 -4.98
C VAL A 11 42.79 26.16 -3.84
N LEU A 12 43.02 27.03 -2.85
CA LEU A 12 42.12 27.16 -1.70
C LEU A 12 40.71 27.62 -2.10
N ILE A 13 40.63 28.61 -3.00
CA ILE A 13 39.34 29.10 -3.53
C ILE A 13 38.64 27.98 -4.32
N SER A 14 39.38 27.23 -5.12
CA SER A 14 38.83 26.15 -5.92
C SER A 14 38.25 25.02 -5.05
N VAL A 15 38.97 24.62 -3.99
CA VAL A 15 38.48 23.63 -3.02
C VAL A 15 37.22 24.14 -2.31
N ALA A 16 37.17 25.43 -1.94
CA ALA A 16 36.00 26.03 -1.32
C ALA A 16 34.77 26.00 -2.25
N ILE A 17 34.94 26.34 -3.53
CA ILE A 17 33.85 26.31 -4.53
C ILE A 17 33.36 24.87 -4.75
N ILE A 18 34.28 23.91 -4.88
CA ILE A 18 33.94 22.50 -5.08
C ILE A 18 33.14 21.96 -3.89
N ALA A 19 33.57 22.26 -2.66
CA ALA A 19 32.85 21.83 -1.45
C ALA A 19 31.42 22.39 -1.43
N LEU A 20 31.25 23.66 -1.80
CA LEU A 20 29.94 24.30 -1.85
C LEU A 20 29.02 23.61 -2.88
N ILE A 21 29.51 23.37 -4.09
CA ILE A 21 28.75 22.69 -5.15
C ILE A 21 28.38 21.26 -4.72
N MET A 22 29.31 20.50 -4.14
CA MET A 22 29.04 19.13 -3.67
C MET A 22 27.93 19.09 -2.62
N THR A 23 27.93 20.02 -1.66
CA THR A 23 26.87 20.08 -0.64
C THR A 23 25.49 20.35 -1.25
N ALA A 24 25.40 21.24 -2.24
CA ALA A 24 24.16 21.52 -2.95
C ALA A 24 23.66 20.30 -3.75
N VAL A 25 24.57 19.60 -4.44
CA VAL A 25 24.22 18.39 -5.21
C VAL A 25 23.72 17.26 -4.31
N ILE A 26 24.40 17.01 -3.18
CA ILE A 26 24.01 15.96 -2.22
C ILE A 26 22.63 16.25 -1.62
N SER A 27 22.35 17.51 -1.27
CA SER A 27 21.04 17.92 -0.75
C SER A 27 19.91 17.61 -1.74
N ASN A 28 20.10 17.97 -3.01
CA ASN A 28 19.12 17.71 -4.06
C ASN A 28 18.92 16.22 -4.35
N PHE A 29 19.99 15.42 -4.31
CA PHE A 29 19.90 13.98 -4.54
C PHE A 29 19.03 13.27 -3.49
N ARG A 30 19.17 13.64 -2.20
CA ARG A 30 18.37 13.05 -1.12
C ARG A 30 16.88 13.36 -1.25
N SER A 31 16.53 14.60 -1.61
CA SER A 31 15.14 14.97 -1.86
C SER A 31 14.54 14.17 -3.01
N GLY A 32 15.30 13.95 -4.10
CA GLY A 32 14.89 13.10 -5.21
C GLY A 32 14.66 11.64 -4.82
N GLU A 33 15.55 11.07 -4.00
CA GLU A 33 15.41 9.68 -3.52
C GLU A 33 14.12 9.47 -2.73
N TRP A 34 13.76 10.39 -1.82
CA TRP A 34 12.55 10.28 -1.02
C TRP A 34 11.27 10.34 -1.87
N LYS A 35 11.23 11.27 -2.83
CA LYS A 35 10.10 11.37 -3.78
C LYS A 35 9.97 10.11 -4.63
N ASN A 36 11.09 9.56 -5.09
CA ASN A 36 11.09 8.31 -5.85
C ASN A 36 10.59 7.13 -5.00
N GLN A 37 10.99 7.03 -3.73
CA GLN A 37 10.50 5.97 -2.82
C GLN A 37 8.99 6.10 -2.56
N LEU A 38 8.47 7.32 -2.37
CA LEU A 38 7.02 7.55 -2.24
C LEU A 38 6.26 7.21 -3.52
N SER A 39 6.82 7.54 -4.68
CA SER A 39 6.22 7.21 -5.98
C SER A 39 6.11 5.71 -6.21
N ILE A 40 7.20 4.97 -5.92
CA ILE A 40 7.21 3.50 -5.99
C ILE A 40 6.21 2.92 -5.00
N ALA A 41 6.16 3.42 -3.77
CA ALA A 41 5.22 2.97 -2.76
C ALA A 41 3.76 3.19 -3.20
N ALA A 42 3.41 4.39 -3.68
CA ALA A 42 2.07 4.68 -4.19
C ALA A 42 1.70 3.79 -5.38
N ALA A 43 2.65 3.57 -6.31
CA ALA A 43 2.46 2.66 -7.44
C ALA A 43 2.24 1.20 -7.00
N ASN A 44 2.96 0.72 -5.97
CA ASN A 44 2.75 -0.60 -5.41
C ASN A 44 1.36 -0.75 -4.80
N VAL A 45 0.91 0.22 -3.99
CA VAL A 45 -0.45 0.20 -3.42
C VAL A 45 -1.51 0.17 -4.52
N ALA A 46 -1.38 1.04 -5.52
CA ALA A 46 -2.30 1.05 -6.66
C ALA A 46 -2.26 -0.26 -7.47
N SER A 47 -1.09 -0.89 -7.60
CA SER A 47 -0.94 -2.19 -8.24
C SER A 47 -1.65 -3.30 -7.47
N GLU A 48 -1.52 -3.34 -6.14
CA GLU A 48 -2.17 -4.35 -5.30
C GLU A 48 -3.70 -4.18 -5.28
N LEU A 49 -4.21 -2.94 -5.29
CA LEU A 49 -5.64 -2.66 -5.46
C LEU A 49 -6.16 -3.20 -6.81
N ARG A 50 -5.46 -2.91 -7.91
CA ARG A 50 -5.83 -3.44 -9.24
C ARG A 50 -5.71 -4.95 -9.33
N LYS A 51 -4.75 -5.54 -8.62
CA LYS A 51 -4.59 -6.99 -8.53
C LYS A 51 -5.78 -7.60 -7.81
N ALA A 52 -6.18 -7.09 -6.64
CA ALA A 52 -7.38 -7.54 -5.93
C ALA A 52 -8.63 -7.46 -6.81
N GLN A 53 -8.82 -6.34 -7.51
CA GLN A 53 -9.89 -6.17 -8.49
C GLN A 53 -9.86 -7.23 -9.61
N THR A 54 -8.66 -7.56 -10.10
CA THR A 54 -8.46 -8.59 -11.15
C THR A 54 -8.75 -9.99 -10.61
N MET A 55 -8.34 -10.32 -9.38
CA MET A 55 -8.62 -11.61 -8.75
C MET A 55 -10.13 -11.86 -8.64
N VAL A 56 -10.89 -10.83 -8.25
CA VAL A 56 -12.35 -10.88 -8.18
C VAL A 56 -12.98 -11.06 -9.56
N SER A 57 -12.54 -10.27 -10.54
CA SER A 57 -13.08 -10.33 -11.91
C SER A 57 -12.77 -11.67 -12.59
N ALA A 58 -11.64 -12.30 -12.26
CA ALA A 58 -11.24 -13.61 -12.77
C ALA A 58 -11.88 -14.78 -12.00
N GLY A 59 -12.55 -14.52 -10.87
CA GLY A 59 -13.03 -15.57 -9.97
C GLY A 59 -11.90 -16.45 -9.47
N GLN A 60 -10.74 -15.85 -9.19
CA GLN A 60 -9.57 -16.59 -8.74
C GLN A 60 -9.89 -17.31 -7.42
N PRO A 61 -9.65 -18.62 -7.30
CA PRO A 61 -9.81 -19.32 -6.03
C PRO A 61 -8.65 -18.99 -5.08
N THR A 62 -8.94 -19.00 -3.78
CA THR A 62 -7.93 -19.07 -2.71
C THR A 62 -8.04 -20.41 -2.00
N GLN A 63 -7.00 -20.77 -1.26
CA GLN A 63 -6.99 -22.01 -0.50
C GLN A 63 -7.57 -21.77 0.91
N VAL A 64 -8.70 -22.39 1.19
CA VAL A 64 -9.40 -22.30 2.48
C VAL A 64 -9.31 -23.61 3.25
N CYS A 65 -9.17 -23.49 4.57
CA CYS A 65 -9.12 -24.61 5.49
C CYS A 65 -10.53 -25.05 5.86
N MET A 66 -10.89 -26.27 5.46
CA MET A 66 -12.17 -26.91 5.80
C MET A 66 -12.00 -27.93 6.92
N VAL A 67 -12.68 -27.70 8.05
CA VAL A 67 -12.75 -28.63 9.19
C VAL A 67 -14.22 -28.96 9.43
N ALA A 68 -14.58 -30.24 9.30
CA ALA A 68 -15.97 -30.71 9.51
C ALA A 68 -17.03 -29.91 8.71
N ALA A 69 -16.73 -29.60 7.44
CA ALA A 69 -17.56 -28.78 6.54
C ALA A 69 -17.75 -27.30 6.94
N VAL A 70 -16.92 -26.79 7.87
CA VAL A 70 -16.87 -25.37 8.24
C VAL A 70 -15.58 -24.77 7.70
N MET A 71 -15.66 -23.59 7.10
CA MET A 71 -14.50 -22.79 6.72
C MET A 71 -13.90 -22.16 7.98
N THR A 72 -12.62 -22.44 8.22
CA THR A 72 -11.93 -22.04 9.45
C THR A 72 -10.78 -21.06 9.21
N GLY A 73 -10.40 -20.82 7.96
CA GLY A 73 -9.35 -19.84 7.64
C GLY A 73 -8.78 -19.99 6.24
N ILE A 74 -7.84 -19.12 5.86
CA ILE A 74 -6.97 -19.26 4.68
C ILE A 74 -5.76 -20.14 5.02
N CYS A 75 -5.37 -21.06 4.12
CA CYS A 75 -4.26 -22.01 4.33
C CYS A 75 -3.19 -21.96 3.21
N GLU A 76 -3.17 -20.90 2.41
CA GLU A 76 -2.29 -20.76 1.23
C GLU A 76 -0.79 -20.88 1.57
N ASP A 77 -0.35 -20.33 2.71
CA ASP A 77 1.06 -20.37 3.12
C ASP A 77 1.38 -21.50 4.13
N ASP A 78 0.37 -22.11 4.77
CA ASP A 78 0.55 -23.21 5.74
C ASP A 78 -0.58 -24.26 5.64
N PRO A 79 -0.55 -25.12 4.61
CA PRO A 79 -1.54 -26.18 4.45
C PRO A 79 -1.44 -27.25 5.55
N ALA A 80 -0.31 -27.37 6.25
CA ALA A 80 -0.11 -28.35 7.32
C ALA A 80 -0.68 -27.87 8.67
N GLY A 81 -0.70 -26.55 8.90
CA GLY A 81 -1.35 -25.92 10.05
C GLY A 81 -2.88 -25.96 9.99
N CYS A 82 -3.45 -26.22 8.80
CA CYS A 82 -4.87 -26.48 8.65
C CYS A 82 -5.24 -27.79 9.35
N GLY A 83 -6.00 -27.73 10.45
CA GLY A 83 -6.51 -28.91 11.18
C GLY A 83 -7.55 -29.75 10.42
N GLY A 84 -7.58 -29.64 9.09
CA GLY A 84 -8.55 -30.23 8.18
C GLY A 84 -7.98 -30.36 6.77
N SER A 85 -8.82 -30.12 5.75
CA SER A 85 -8.39 -30.15 4.35
C SER A 85 -8.30 -28.75 3.78
N CYS A 86 -7.16 -28.43 3.18
CA CYS A 86 -6.96 -27.19 2.43
C CYS A 86 -7.52 -27.37 1.01
N VAL A 87 -8.58 -26.65 0.66
CA VAL A 87 -9.29 -26.80 -0.62
C VAL A 87 -9.39 -25.45 -1.33
N GLU A 88 -9.43 -25.49 -2.67
CA GLU A 88 -9.66 -24.29 -3.48
C GLU A 88 -11.12 -23.85 -3.38
N HIS A 89 -11.33 -22.58 -3.04
CA HIS A 89 -12.65 -21.97 -2.95
C HIS A 89 -12.61 -20.52 -3.44
N VAL A 90 -13.65 -20.08 -4.14
CA VAL A 90 -13.79 -18.69 -4.60
C VAL A 90 -14.51 -17.88 -3.53
N PRO A 91 -13.86 -16.88 -2.92
CA PRO A 91 -14.46 -16.10 -1.82
C PRO A 91 -15.76 -15.43 -2.24
N TYR A 92 -16.85 -15.68 -1.51
CA TYR A 92 -18.18 -15.13 -1.86
C TYR A 92 -18.23 -13.61 -1.73
N GLY A 93 -17.61 -13.06 -0.69
CA GLY A 93 -17.49 -11.61 -0.50
C GLY A 93 -16.36 -10.97 -1.30
N GLY A 94 -15.59 -11.78 -2.04
CA GLY A 94 -14.50 -11.33 -2.89
C GLY A 94 -13.19 -11.09 -2.15
N TYR A 95 -12.37 -10.18 -2.69
CA TYR A 95 -11.06 -9.84 -2.15
C TYR A 95 -11.03 -8.40 -1.69
N GLY A 96 -10.27 -8.13 -0.63
CA GLY A 96 -10.11 -6.78 -0.12
C GLY A 96 -8.73 -6.48 0.42
N LEU A 97 -8.49 -5.20 0.65
CA LEU A 97 -7.26 -4.70 1.26
C LEU A 97 -7.59 -3.90 2.50
N VAL A 98 -6.86 -4.15 3.59
CA VAL A 98 -6.98 -3.42 4.85
C VAL A 98 -5.80 -2.47 5.01
N PHE A 99 -6.14 -1.20 5.18
CA PHE A 99 -5.24 -0.11 5.47
C PHE A 99 -5.41 0.29 6.93
N VAL A 100 -4.31 0.42 7.65
CA VAL A 100 -4.28 0.87 9.04
C VAL A 100 -3.34 2.06 9.14
N GLU A 101 -3.77 3.12 9.78
CA GLU A 101 -2.93 4.30 10.03
C GLU A 101 -1.66 3.89 10.79
N ASP A 102 -0.56 4.58 10.48
CA ASP A 102 0.78 4.31 10.99
C ASP A 102 1.40 2.95 10.63
N SER A 103 0.74 2.15 9.78
CA SER A 103 1.27 0.88 9.29
C SER A 103 2.21 1.03 8.09
N GLU A 104 3.23 0.17 8.01
CA GLU A 104 4.10 -0.01 6.83
C GLU A 104 3.61 -1.12 5.90
N THR A 105 2.57 -1.84 6.31
CA THR A 105 2.00 -2.99 5.61
C THR A 105 0.50 -2.82 5.36
N ILE A 106 0.04 -3.41 4.26
CA ILE A 106 -1.37 -3.56 3.89
C ILE A 106 -1.69 -5.05 4.01
N VAL A 107 -2.87 -5.38 4.50
CA VAL A 107 -3.30 -6.78 4.58
C VAL A 107 -4.20 -7.08 3.40
N LEU A 108 -3.82 -8.03 2.54
CA LEU A 108 -4.72 -8.64 1.57
C LEU A 108 -5.55 -9.70 2.27
N PHE A 109 -6.86 -9.67 2.06
CA PHE A 109 -7.78 -10.64 2.62
C PHE A 109 -8.78 -11.15 1.58
N ALA A 110 -9.35 -12.32 1.87
CA ALA A 110 -10.38 -12.99 1.09
C ALA A 110 -11.62 -13.16 1.97
N ASN A 111 -12.72 -12.50 1.60
CA ASN A 111 -13.96 -12.51 2.36
C ASN A 111 -14.72 -13.81 2.06
N THR A 112 -14.64 -14.75 3.01
CA THR A 112 -15.15 -16.11 2.84
C THR A 112 -16.54 -16.31 3.40
N ASP A 113 -16.98 -15.47 4.34
CA ASP A 113 -18.25 -15.61 5.04
C ASP A 113 -19.35 -14.62 4.57
N ALA A 114 -19.02 -13.75 3.60
CA ALA A 114 -19.89 -12.72 3.05
C ALA A 114 -20.39 -11.71 4.10
N THR A 115 -19.74 -11.61 5.26
CA THR A 115 -19.84 -10.45 6.12
C THR A 115 -18.94 -9.39 5.51
N ASP A 116 -19.45 -8.21 5.14
CA ASP A 116 -18.65 -7.17 4.43
C ASP A 116 -17.55 -6.54 5.33
N ASP A 117 -16.88 -7.33 6.17
CA ASP A 117 -15.86 -6.95 7.13
C ASP A 117 -14.68 -7.94 7.04
N PHE A 118 -13.52 -7.55 7.54
CA PHE A 118 -12.34 -8.38 7.64
C PHE A 118 -12.26 -9.04 9.02
N ASP A 119 -12.48 -10.35 9.08
CA ASP A 119 -12.18 -11.13 10.29
C ASP A 119 -10.67 -11.50 10.32
N LYS A 120 -9.94 -10.83 11.22
CA LYS A 120 -8.46 -10.89 11.36
C LYS A 120 -7.89 -12.30 11.41
N ILE A 121 -8.65 -13.29 11.87
CA ILE A 121 -8.14 -14.63 12.14
C ILE A 121 -8.27 -15.56 10.92
N ASN A 122 -9.34 -15.41 10.13
CA ASN A 122 -9.72 -16.43 9.15
C ASN A 122 -9.62 -15.97 7.68
N GLU A 123 -9.53 -14.68 7.44
CA GLU A 123 -9.66 -14.15 6.07
C GLU A 123 -8.35 -13.59 5.51
N LYS A 124 -7.32 -13.50 6.35
CA LYS A 124 -6.02 -12.97 5.96
C LYS A 124 -5.35 -13.88 4.93
N VAL A 125 -5.07 -13.32 3.75
CA VAL A 125 -4.30 -13.99 2.70
C VAL A 125 -2.81 -13.68 2.87
N ARG A 126 -2.44 -12.40 2.98
CA ARG A 126 -1.02 -12.00 3.04
C ARG A 126 -0.82 -10.58 3.55
N ASP A 127 0.31 -10.35 4.23
CA ASP A 127 0.83 -8.99 4.48
C ASP A 127 1.67 -8.49 3.30
N LEU A 128 1.32 -7.32 2.79
CA LEU A 128 1.97 -6.65 1.68
C LEU A 128 2.76 -5.44 2.22
N LYS A 129 4.06 -5.38 1.95
CA LYS A 129 4.86 -4.20 2.28
C LYS A 129 4.59 -3.07 1.29
N ILE A 130 4.28 -1.88 1.81
CA ILE A 130 4.01 -0.69 0.97
C ILE A 130 5.27 -0.25 0.23
N SER A 131 6.40 -0.25 0.93
CA SER A 131 7.71 0.05 0.36
C SER A 131 8.69 -1.12 0.53
N PRO A 132 9.47 -1.46 -0.51
CA PRO A 132 10.55 -2.43 -0.38
C PRO A 132 11.59 -2.03 0.68
N THR A 133 11.75 -0.72 0.94
CA THR A 133 12.75 -0.18 1.87
C THR A 133 12.26 -0.11 3.31
N GLY A 134 10.95 -0.27 3.58
CA GLY A 134 10.38 -0.05 4.91
C GLY A 134 10.50 1.40 5.41
N ARG A 135 10.62 2.37 4.49
CA ARG A 135 10.73 3.81 4.83
C ARG A 135 9.48 4.62 4.53
N VAL A 136 8.39 3.95 4.19
CA VAL A 136 7.11 4.58 3.89
C VAL A 136 6.03 3.90 4.72
N LYS A 137 5.19 4.71 5.35
CA LYS A 137 4.03 4.27 6.13
C LYS A 137 2.75 4.96 5.68
N ILE A 138 1.61 4.41 6.07
CA ILE A 138 0.31 5.06 5.99
C ILE A 138 0.28 6.18 7.03
N ALA A 139 0.16 7.42 6.58
CA ALA A 139 0.22 8.62 7.40
C ALA A 139 -1.15 9.19 7.77
N GLY A 140 -2.19 8.73 7.08
CA GLY A 140 -3.55 9.17 7.28
C GLY A 140 -4.47 8.46 6.30
N ILE A 141 -5.71 8.29 6.71
CA ILE A 141 -6.76 7.72 5.88
C ILE A 141 -7.99 8.59 6.05
N SER A 142 -8.72 8.88 4.97
CA SER A 142 -9.98 9.60 5.05
C SER A 142 -11.00 9.17 4.00
N THR A 143 -12.27 9.44 4.26
CA THR A 143 -13.37 9.28 3.28
C THR A 143 -14.15 10.58 3.13
N ASP A 144 -14.90 10.71 2.03
CA ASP A 144 -15.75 11.87 1.77
C ASP A 144 -16.90 12.04 2.78
N THR A 145 -17.32 10.98 3.46
CA THR A 145 -18.40 11.01 4.47
C THR A 145 -17.90 11.13 5.91
N THR A 146 -16.76 10.52 6.24
CA THR A 146 -16.30 10.39 7.64
C THR A 146 -15.17 11.36 8.00
N GLY A 147 -14.42 11.86 7.01
CA GLY A 147 -13.16 12.54 7.29
C GLY A 147 -12.09 11.53 7.70
N THR A 148 -11.22 11.87 8.67
CA THR A 148 -10.10 11.02 9.09
C THR A 148 -10.54 9.78 9.87
N ILE A 149 -9.96 8.62 9.53
CA ILE A 149 -10.23 7.31 10.14
C ILE A 149 -8.91 6.54 10.38
N ASN A 150 -8.90 5.61 11.34
CA ASN A 150 -7.68 4.85 11.66
C ASN A 150 -7.54 3.57 10.82
N GLN A 151 -8.64 3.06 10.28
CA GLN A 151 -8.66 1.84 9.49
C GLN A 151 -9.68 1.95 8.34
N LEU A 152 -9.27 1.49 7.15
CA LEU A 152 -10.11 1.39 5.97
C LEU A 152 -9.97 0.01 5.35
N GLN A 153 -11.10 -0.58 4.98
CA GLN A 153 -11.17 -1.79 4.18
C GLN A 153 -11.72 -1.42 2.81
N ILE A 154 -11.05 -1.85 1.74
CA ILE A 154 -11.53 -1.69 0.37
C ILE A 154 -11.81 -3.09 -0.16
N ILE A 155 -13.08 -3.40 -0.39
CA ILE A 155 -13.57 -4.74 -0.77
C ILE A 155 -14.08 -4.70 -2.20
N PHE A 156 -13.65 -5.65 -3.00
CA PHE A 156 -14.10 -5.85 -4.37
C PHE A 156 -14.99 -7.09 -4.42
N ILE A 157 -16.24 -6.93 -4.84
CA ILE A 157 -17.25 -7.99 -4.76
C ILE A 157 -17.56 -8.57 -6.16
N PRO A 158 -17.46 -9.90 -6.35
CA PRO A 158 -17.83 -10.55 -7.62
C PRO A 158 -19.35 -10.64 -7.79
N PRO A 159 -19.86 -10.82 -9.02
CA PRO A 159 -19.16 -10.77 -10.31
C PRO A 159 -19.10 -9.34 -10.89
N THR A 160 -19.83 -8.41 -10.30
CA THR A 160 -20.03 -7.04 -10.81
C THR A 160 -18.86 -6.11 -10.51
N ASN A 161 -17.88 -6.58 -9.74
CA ASN A 161 -16.71 -5.84 -9.30
C ASN A 161 -17.10 -4.52 -8.59
N VAL A 162 -18.14 -4.60 -7.75
CA VAL A 162 -18.58 -3.49 -6.91
C VAL A 162 -17.52 -3.25 -5.85
N ILE A 163 -17.13 -1.98 -5.69
CA ILE A 163 -16.22 -1.56 -4.62
C ILE A 163 -17.06 -1.18 -3.41
N LYS A 164 -16.71 -1.70 -2.24
CA LYS A 164 -17.21 -1.24 -0.95
C LYS A 164 -16.08 -0.70 -0.10
N PHE A 165 -16.38 0.35 0.64
CA PHE A 165 -15.53 0.86 1.70
C PHE A 165 -16.13 0.43 3.03
N GLY A 166 -15.31 -0.18 3.89
CA GLY A 166 -15.73 -0.71 5.18
C GLY A 166 -14.65 -0.55 6.24
N GLY A 167 -14.89 -1.13 7.41
CA GLY A 167 -14.03 -1.04 8.58
C GLY A 167 -14.72 -0.39 9.78
N PRO A 168 -14.11 -0.50 10.97
CA PRO A 168 -14.75 -0.11 12.24
C PRO A 168 -15.04 1.39 12.33
N ASP A 169 -14.28 2.21 11.60
CA ASP A 169 -14.35 3.66 11.63
C ASP A 169 -15.08 4.25 10.42
N VAL A 170 -15.57 3.44 9.48
CA VAL A 170 -16.22 3.95 8.26
C VAL A 170 -17.71 4.12 8.51
N PHE A 171 -18.18 5.37 8.45
CA PHE A 171 -19.60 5.70 8.59
C PHE A 171 -20.22 6.12 7.26
N GLY A 172 -21.43 5.60 7.00
CA GLY A 172 -22.16 5.84 5.76
C GLY A 172 -21.67 4.95 4.60
N ASP A 173 -21.97 5.38 3.37
CA ASP A 173 -21.57 4.68 2.14
C ASP A 173 -20.72 5.63 1.27
N PRO A 174 -19.44 5.86 1.64
CA PRO A 174 -18.60 6.85 0.97
C PRO A 174 -18.38 6.52 -0.51
N ASN A 175 -18.24 7.56 -1.34
CA ASN A 175 -17.94 7.40 -2.76
C ASN A 175 -16.45 7.53 -3.06
N GLU A 176 -15.70 8.12 -2.13
CA GLU A 176 -14.27 8.35 -2.28
C GLU A 176 -13.51 8.06 -0.99
N ALA A 177 -12.35 7.44 -1.13
CA ALA A 177 -11.41 7.21 -0.05
C ALA A 177 -10.03 7.72 -0.46
N THR A 178 -9.37 8.42 0.47
CA THR A 178 -8.03 8.96 0.31
C THR A 178 -7.10 8.29 1.31
N ILE A 179 -6.03 7.70 0.80
CA ILE A 179 -4.95 7.11 1.61
C ILE A 179 -3.73 8.00 1.45
N THR A 180 -3.28 8.60 2.55
CA THR A 180 -2.05 9.38 2.58
C THR A 180 -0.91 8.49 3.05
N ILE A 181 0.15 8.37 2.26
CA ILE A 181 1.40 7.74 2.67
C ILE A 181 2.46 8.80 2.97
N SER A 182 3.39 8.52 3.89
CA SER A 182 4.49 9.42 4.22
C SER A 182 5.82 8.70 4.33
N HIS A 183 6.89 9.41 3.97
CA HIS A 183 8.25 8.91 4.10
C HIS A 183 8.80 9.23 5.50
N LEU A 184 9.28 8.21 6.20
CA LEU A 184 9.63 8.27 7.63
C LEU A 184 10.72 9.30 7.95
N SER A 185 11.69 9.51 7.05
CA SER A 185 12.83 10.41 7.32
C SER A 185 12.60 11.85 6.85
N SER A 186 11.75 12.06 5.85
CA SER A 186 11.56 13.39 5.25
C SER A 186 10.24 14.05 5.63
N GLY A 187 9.25 13.26 6.05
CA GLY A 187 7.89 13.74 6.29
C GLY A 187 7.10 14.09 5.02
N GLU A 188 7.71 13.94 3.84
CA GLU A 188 7.04 14.10 2.55
C GLU A 188 5.85 13.14 2.47
N LYS A 189 4.74 13.63 1.92
CA LYS A 189 3.48 12.90 1.84
C LYS A 189 3.04 12.72 0.40
N ARG A 190 2.17 11.75 0.19
CA ARG A 190 1.53 11.49 -1.10
C ARG A 190 0.17 10.86 -0.90
N GLU A 191 -0.78 11.20 -1.75
CA GLU A 191 -2.14 10.74 -1.65
C GLU A 191 -2.46 9.74 -2.75
N ILE A 192 -3.30 8.76 -2.40
CA ILE A 192 -3.86 7.77 -3.29
C ILE A 192 -5.37 7.90 -3.13
N VAL A 193 -6.07 8.26 -4.20
CA VAL A 193 -7.51 8.49 -4.20
C VAL A 193 -8.19 7.33 -4.92
N ILE A 194 -9.18 6.73 -4.26
CA ILE A 194 -9.97 5.63 -4.80
C ILE A 194 -11.41 6.10 -4.89
N ASN A 195 -11.97 6.05 -6.10
CA ASN A 195 -13.36 6.41 -6.35
C ASN A 195 -14.19 5.13 -6.60
N LYS A 196 -15.14 4.88 -5.70
CA LYS A 196 -16.00 3.69 -5.72
C LYS A 196 -16.88 3.61 -6.97
N ILE A 197 -17.43 4.74 -7.43
CA ILE A 197 -18.39 4.77 -8.54
C ILE A 197 -17.71 4.46 -9.86
N SER A 198 -16.57 5.11 -10.12
CA SER A 198 -15.82 4.97 -11.37
C SER A 198 -14.85 3.78 -11.37
N GLY A 199 -14.52 3.25 -10.19
CA GLY A 199 -13.44 2.28 -10.02
C GLY A 199 -12.05 2.85 -10.26
N ARG A 200 -11.92 4.18 -10.34
CA ARG A 200 -10.65 4.86 -10.61
C ARG A 200 -9.76 4.83 -9.37
N ILE A 201 -8.50 4.47 -9.59
CA ILE A 201 -7.44 4.49 -8.58
C ILE A 201 -6.36 5.45 -9.07
N ASP A 202 -6.31 6.63 -8.47
CA ASP A 202 -5.36 7.68 -8.79
C ASP A 202 -4.23 7.68 -7.76
N ALA A 203 -3.01 7.43 -8.22
CA ALA A 203 -1.80 7.68 -7.48
C ALA A 203 -1.07 8.77 -8.26
N GLU A 204 -1.26 10.05 -7.87
CA GLU A 204 -0.59 11.16 -8.56
C GLU A 204 0.93 10.91 -8.58
N PRO A 205 1.65 11.09 -9.71
CA PRO A 205 3.09 10.83 -9.90
C PRO A 205 4.05 11.69 -9.07
#